data_AF-A0A6I3EZB9-F1
#
_entry.id   AF-A0A6I3EZB9-F1
#
_cell.length_a   1.000
_cell.length_b   1.000
_cell.length_c   1.000
_cell.angle_alpha   90.00
_cell.angle_beta   90.00
_cell.angle_gamma   90.00
#
_symmetry.space_group_name_H-M   'P 1'
#
loop_
_entity.id
_entity.type
_entity.pdbx_description
1 polymer ?
#
loop_
_entity_poly.entity_id
_entity_poly.type
_entity_poly.pdbx_seq_one_letter_code
_entity_poly.pdbx_strand_id
1 'polypeptide(L)'
;MKVTVLRLWALWVVPTMLILVTYSRLPPERLYRVSDSGIGGGVGRALVYVAFPGSLAAIALVGVTSGSFVRRWQRVAGLAAILLCATVMTGMVDPDDLDFKLINLLPVAGVVLAFVVSASTHWPGVSCGRATAAVAVTLGILSLPWIAAYAGFSLPGRLFLTKQLVAEAGEPGLVPAVHLGDHHGLSSALLVVTVIAVWRAPRGMPRTSARRALQGYLALLVSYGLVNMAQDFWGEQVATRGWTNWMIPDALEPGVSVVWAVIVAGAIVAYLLPRPARISSTVLAEPGLVDRS
;
A
#
# COMPACT_ATOMS: atom_id res chain seq x y z
N MET A 1 6.42 16.71 10.71
CA MET A 1 6.68 16.68 9.25
C MET A 1 5.36 16.79 8.49
N LYS A 2 5.26 17.67 7.48
CA LYS A 2 4.10 17.71 6.57
C LYS A 2 4.26 16.65 5.47
N VAL A 3 3.23 15.86 5.22
CA VAL A 3 3.16 14.91 4.11
C VAL A 3 2.27 15.52 3.03
N THR A 4 2.80 15.62 1.82
CA THR A 4 2.09 16.11 0.63
C THR A 4 1.65 14.93 -0.23
N VAL A 5 0.72 15.16 -1.15
CA VAL A 5 0.25 14.10 -2.05
C VAL A 5 1.37 13.60 -2.98
N LEU A 6 2.28 14.48 -3.41
CA LEU A 6 3.43 14.10 -4.24
C LEU A 6 4.41 13.18 -3.50
N ARG A 7 4.61 13.41 -2.19
CA ARG A 7 5.42 12.50 -1.36
C ARG A 7 4.78 11.12 -1.24
N LEU A 8 3.46 11.07 -1.14
CA LEU A 8 2.74 9.80 -1.12
C LEU A 8 2.85 9.09 -2.47
N TRP A 9 2.70 9.79 -3.60
CA TRP A 9 2.93 9.21 -4.92
C TRP A 9 4.36 8.70 -5.11
N ALA A 10 5.36 9.41 -4.59
CA ALA A 10 6.75 8.94 -4.63
C ALA A 10 6.94 7.58 -3.93
N LEU A 11 6.19 7.31 -2.85
CA LEU A 11 6.21 5.99 -2.17
C LEU A 11 5.76 4.84 -3.09
N TRP A 12 4.93 5.13 -4.10
CA TRP A 12 4.43 4.14 -5.05
C TRP A 12 5.27 4.08 -6.33
N VAL A 13 5.74 5.23 -6.82
CA VAL A 13 6.59 5.31 -8.02
C VAL A 13 7.93 4.59 -7.81
N VAL A 14 8.57 4.74 -6.65
CA VAL A 14 9.89 4.13 -6.39
C VAL A 14 9.83 2.60 -6.50
N PRO A 15 8.93 1.87 -5.81
CA PRO A 15 8.76 0.43 -6.00
C PRO A 15 8.37 0.06 -7.44
N THR A 16 7.51 0.81 -8.12
CA THR A 16 7.19 0.57 -9.53
C THR A 16 8.44 0.59 -10.41
N MET A 17 9.35 1.54 -10.18
CA MET A 17 10.62 1.62 -10.92
C MET A 17 11.57 0.48 -10.56
N LEU A 18 11.61 0.04 -9.30
CA LEU A 18 12.39 -1.13 -8.90
C LEU A 18 11.86 -2.40 -9.59
N ILE A 19 10.55 -2.61 -9.62
CA ILE A 19 9.91 -3.70 -10.36
C ILE A 19 10.29 -3.64 -11.83
N LEU A 20 10.10 -2.48 -12.47
CA LEU A 20 10.47 -2.28 -13.88
C LEU A 20 11.91 -2.72 -14.14
N VAL A 21 12.86 -2.22 -13.34
CA VAL A 21 14.29 -2.50 -13.51
C VAL A 21 14.61 -3.98 -13.26
N THR A 22 14.08 -4.56 -12.19
CA THR A 22 14.35 -5.94 -11.79
C THR A 22 13.78 -6.93 -12.79
N TYR A 23 12.51 -6.78 -13.18
CA TYR A 23 11.86 -7.63 -14.17
C TYR A 23 12.39 -7.40 -15.60
N SER A 24 13.01 -6.24 -15.88
CA SER A 24 13.72 -6.04 -17.14
C SER A 24 15.06 -6.75 -17.24
N ARG A 25 15.70 -7.01 -16.10
CA ARG A 25 17.10 -7.48 -16.02
C ARG A 25 17.22 -8.96 -15.73
N LEU A 26 16.33 -9.49 -14.90
CA LEU A 26 16.41 -10.86 -14.44
C LEU A 26 15.64 -11.78 -15.39
N PRO A 27 16.13 -13.01 -15.59
CA PRO A 27 15.40 -14.00 -16.37
C PRO A 27 14.16 -14.47 -15.58
N PRO A 28 13.04 -14.78 -16.27
CA PRO A 28 11.74 -15.03 -15.66
C PRO A 28 11.73 -16.23 -14.70
N GLU A 29 12.61 -17.22 -14.88
CA GLU A 29 12.71 -18.40 -14.02
C GLU A 29 13.26 -18.07 -12.62
N ARG A 30 13.76 -16.85 -12.40
CA ARG A 30 14.17 -16.34 -11.09
C ARG A 30 13.12 -15.46 -10.43
N LEU A 31 12.04 -15.18 -11.14
CA LEU A 31 10.97 -14.29 -10.74
C LEU A 31 9.70 -15.12 -10.50
N TYR A 32 8.83 -14.61 -9.64
CA TYR A 32 7.63 -15.33 -9.27
C TYR A 32 6.53 -15.15 -10.33
N ARG A 33 6.14 -16.28 -10.94
CA ARG A 33 4.93 -16.44 -11.77
C ARG A 33 4.78 -15.41 -12.90
N VAL A 34 5.88 -15.23 -13.63
CA VAL A 34 5.95 -14.43 -14.87
C VAL A 34 6.66 -15.23 -15.94
N SER A 35 6.29 -15.01 -17.21
CA SER A 35 6.93 -15.67 -18.36
C SER A 35 7.67 -14.68 -19.27
N ASP A 36 7.26 -13.41 -19.27
CA ASP A 36 7.89 -12.38 -20.07
C ASP A 36 9.25 -11.93 -19.53
N SER A 37 10.14 -11.50 -20.42
CA SER A 37 11.49 -11.04 -20.09
C SER A 37 11.84 -9.69 -20.72
N GLY A 38 12.97 -9.11 -20.31
CA GLY A 38 13.45 -7.85 -20.85
C GLY A 38 12.52 -6.67 -20.53
N ILE A 39 12.68 -5.57 -21.25
CA ILE A 39 11.92 -4.33 -20.99
C ILE A 39 10.40 -4.57 -21.08
N GLY A 40 9.96 -5.46 -21.98
CA GLY A 40 8.55 -5.84 -22.10
C GLY A 40 7.99 -6.45 -20.82
N GLY A 41 8.64 -7.48 -20.28
CA GLY A 41 8.25 -8.10 -19.00
C GLY A 41 8.34 -7.11 -17.82
N GLY A 42 9.37 -6.25 -17.82
CA GLY A 42 9.50 -5.18 -16.83
C GLY A 42 8.34 -4.19 -16.84
N VAL A 43 7.96 -3.68 -18.01
CA VAL A 43 6.80 -2.78 -18.17
C VAL A 43 5.51 -3.51 -17.80
N GLY A 44 5.33 -4.74 -18.29
CA GLY A 44 4.16 -5.56 -17.98
C GLY A 44 3.95 -5.71 -16.48
N ARG A 45 4.99 -6.14 -15.75
CA ARG A 45 4.86 -6.34 -14.30
C ARG A 45 4.67 -5.03 -13.53
N ALA A 46 5.33 -3.95 -13.95
CA ALA A 46 5.12 -2.63 -13.37
C ALA A 46 3.66 -2.17 -13.55
N LEU A 47 3.04 -2.44 -14.72
CA LEU A 47 1.63 -2.16 -14.97
C LEU A 47 0.70 -3.02 -14.10
N VAL A 48 1.01 -4.30 -13.91
CA VAL A 48 0.26 -5.17 -12.99
C VAL A 48 0.33 -4.64 -11.55
N TYR A 49 1.51 -4.20 -11.08
CA TYR A 49 1.67 -3.59 -9.76
C TYR A 49 0.89 -2.27 -9.60
N VAL A 50 0.91 -1.44 -10.64
CA VAL A 50 0.12 -0.20 -10.69
C VAL A 50 -1.38 -0.52 -10.67
N ALA A 51 -1.82 -1.53 -11.43
CA ALA A 51 -3.19 -2.01 -11.41
C ALA A 51 -3.58 -2.50 -10.00
N PHE A 52 -2.76 -3.36 -9.40
CA PHE A 52 -2.95 -3.88 -8.05
C PHE A 52 -1.60 -4.07 -7.34
N PRO A 53 -1.42 -3.50 -6.13
CA PRO A 53 -2.41 -2.78 -5.34
C PRO A 53 -2.43 -1.25 -5.57
N GLY A 54 -1.71 -0.71 -6.56
CA GLY A 54 -1.62 0.74 -6.79
C GLY A 54 -2.98 1.46 -6.90
N SER A 55 -3.99 0.84 -7.52
CA SER A 55 -5.38 1.33 -7.55
C SER A 55 -5.99 1.57 -6.17
N LEU A 56 -5.70 0.71 -5.20
CA LEU A 56 -6.25 0.85 -3.84
C LEU A 56 -5.75 2.14 -3.19
N ALA A 57 -4.45 2.41 -3.33
CA ALA A 57 -3.83 3.64 -2.85
C ALA A 57 -4.36 4.86 -3.62
N ALA A 58 -4.50 4.76 -4.94
CA ALA A 58 -5.02 5.83 -5.79
C ALA A 58 -6.43 6.30 -5.36
N ILE A 59 -7.34 5.37 -5.07
CA ILE A 59 -8.68 5.69 -4.55
C ILE A 59 -8.57 6.48 -3.24
N ALA A 60 -7.68 6.07 -2.33
CA ALA A 60 -7.47 6.77 -1.07
C ALA A 60 -6.94 8.20 -1.29
N LEU A 61 -5.94 8.36 -2.17
CA LEU A 61 -5.30 9.65 -2.46
C LEU A 61 -6.25 10.64 -3.15
N VAL A 62 -7.08 10.17 -4.09
CA VAL A 62 -8.15 10.99 -4.68
C VAL A 62 -9.18 11.35 -3.63
N GLY A 63 -9.61 10.38 -2.82
CA GLY A 63 -10.58 10.61 -1.74
C GLY A 63 -10.15 11.72 -0.77
N VAL A 64 -8.90 11.68 -0.28
CA VAL A 64 -8.40 12.67 0.68
C VAL A 64 -8.14 14.05 0.08
N THR A 65 -7.89 14.13 -1.22
CA THR A 65 -7.69 15.41 -1.94
C THR A 65 -9.00 15.99 -2.48
N SER A 66 -10.07 15.20 -2.56
CA SER A 66 -11.34 15.60 -3.17
C SER A 66 -12.00 16.83 -2.53
N GLY A 67 -11.78 17.06 -1.23
CA GLY A 67 -12.25 18.25 -0.52
C GLY A 67 -11.60 19.55 -1.00
N SER A 68 -10.50 19.46 -1.73
CA SER A 68 -9.75 20.59 -2.30
C SER A 68 -10.00 20.78 -3.80
N PHE A 69 -10.93 20.03 -4.41
CA PHE A 69 -11.25 20.18 -5.84
C PHE A 69 -12.04 21.46 -6.10
N VAL A 70 -11.38 22.40 -6.78
CA VAL A 70 -11.96 23.70 -7.14
C VAL A 70 -12.53 23.72 -8.56
N ARG A 71 -11.99 22.89 -9.48
CA ARG A 71 -12.42 22.86 -10.89
C ARG A 71 -13.40 21.71 -11.14
N ARG A 72 -14.40 21.91 -12.02
CA ARG A 72 -15.38 20.87 -12.39
C ARG A 72 -14.70 19.62 -12.94
N TRP A 73 -13.69 19.79 -13.80
CA TRP A 73 -12.96 18.65 -14.38
C TRP A 73 -12.26 17.80 -13.30
N GLN A 74 -11.80 18.39 -12.19
CA GLN A 74 -11.16 17.63 -11.11
C GLN A 74 -12.15 16.68 -10.43
N ARG A 75 -13.41 17.11 -10.27
CA ARG A 75 -14.47 16.28 -9.69
C ARG A 75 -14.84 15.12 -10.62
N VAL A 76 -14.99 15.41 -11.91
CA VAL A 76 -15.29 14.39 -12.94
C VAL A 76 -14.13 13.41 -13.08
N ALA A 77 -12.90 13.91 -13.23
CA ALA A 77 -11.70 13.09 -13.33
C ALA A 77 -11.46 12.27 -12.06
N GLY A 78 -11.67 12.84 -10.87
CA GLY A 78 -11.54 12.13 -9.61
C GLY A 78 -12.55 10.99 -9.47
N LEU A 79 -13.82 11.22 -9.85
CA LEU A 79 -14.82 10.15 -9.86
C LEU A 79 -14.47 9.07 -10.89
N ALA A 80 -14.10 9.45 -12.10
CA ALA A 80 -13.69 8.52 -13.15
C ALA A 80 -12.47 7.69 -12.70
N ALA A 81 -11.48 8.32 -12.05
CA ALA A 81 -10.32 7.64 -11.50
C ALA A 81 -10.71 6.59 -10.47
N ILE A 82 -11.63 6.91 -9.54
CA ILE A 82 -12.13 5.96 -8.54
C ILE A 82 -12.82 4.78 -9.21
N LEU A 83 -13.70 5.04 -10.19
CA LEU A 83 -14.43 3.98 -10.89
C LEU A 83 -13.50 3.06 -11.69
N LEU A 84 -12.52 3.64 -12.40
CA LEU A 84 -11.51 2.88 -13.14
C LEU A 84 -10.63 2.06 -12.19
N CYS A 85 -10.15 2.64 -11.09
CA CYS A 85 -9.38 1.92 -10.07
C CYS A 85 -10.18 0.77 -9.45
N ALA A 86 -11.47 0.96 -9.20
CA ALA A 86 -12.34 -0.05 -8.58
C ALA A 86 -12.51 -1.32 -9.42
N THR A 87 -12.24 -1.25 -10.73
CA THR A 87 -12.28 -2.42 -11.62
C THR A 87 -11.29 -3.51 -11.21
N VAL A 88 -10.23 -3.18 -10.45
CA VAL A 88 -9.29 -4.16 -9.90
C VAL A 88 -9.98 -5.24 -9.03
N MET A 89 -11.15 -4.94 -8.47
CA MET A 89 -11.93 -5.87 -7.65
C MET A 89 -12.60 -7.00 -8.46
N THR A 90 -12.49 -7.01 -9.80
CA THR A 90 -13.14 -8.02 -10.66
C THR A 90 -12.21 -9.19 -11.02
N GLY A 91 -11.25 -9.53 -10.15
CA GLY A 91 -10.32 -10.64 -10.41
C GLY A 91 -9.34 -10.37 -11.55
N MET A 92 -8.91 -9.12 -11.73
CA MET A 92 -8.01 -8.74 -12.84
C MET A 92 -6.55 -9.15 -12.64
N VAL A 93 -6.21 -9.69 -11.48
CA VAL A 93 -4.89 -10.25 -11.18
C VAL A 93 -5.10 -11.70 -10.85
N ASP A 94 -4.38 -12.55 -11.58
CA ASP A 94 -4.33 -13.98 -11.35
C ASP A 94 -3.07 -14.25 -10.51
N PRO A 95 -3.19 -14.74 -9.27
CA PRO A 95 -2.03 -15.06 -8.45
C PRO A 95 -1.13 -16.11 -9.11
N ASP A 96 -1.66 -16.97 -9.98
CA ASP A 96 -0.93 -18.03 -10.69
C ASP A 96 -0.27 -17.53 -11.98
N ASP A 97 -0.67 -16.37 -12.49
CA ASP A 97 -0.11 -15.73 -13.69
C ASP A 97 -0.11 -14.20 -13.57
N LEU A 98 1.06 -13.66 -13.24
CA LEU A 98 1.28 -12.23 -13.02
C LEU A 98 1.74 -11.49 -14.28
N ASP A 99 1.68 -12.13 -15.45
CA ASP A 99 1.92 -11.44 -16.72
C ASP A 99 0.79 -10.45 -17.03
N PHE A 100 1.17 -9.40 -17.74
CA PHE A 100 0.28 -8.30 -18.07
C PHE A 100 -0.83 -8.73 -19.02
N LYS A 101 -2.06 -8.38 -18.67
CA LYS A 101 -3.27 -8.61 -19.46
C LYS A 101 -3.87 -7.27 -19.83
N LEU A 102 -4.47 -7.16 -21.02
CA LEU A 102 -5.10 -5.90 -21.48
C LEU A 102 -6.15 -5.36 -20.50
N ILE A 103 -6.80 -6.25 -19.74
CA ILE A 103 -7.76 -5.89 -18.71
C ILE A 103 -7.14 -5.02 -17.59
N ASN A 104 -5.81 -5.14 -17.34
CA ASN A 104 -5.09 -4.30 -16.38
C ASN A 104 -5.00 -2.83 -16.82
N LEU A 105 -5.27 -2.49 -18.08
CA LEU A 105 -5.24 -1.09 -18.54
C LEU A 105 -6.30 -0.21 -17.87
N LEU A 106 -7.45 -0.78 -17.51
CA LEU A 106 -8.53 -0.03 -16.84
C LEU A 106 -8.08 0.52 -15.47
N PRO A 107 -7.62 -0.30 -14.52
CA PRO A 107 -7.13 0.21 -13.25
C PRO A 107 -5.88 1.09 -13.41
N VAL A 108 -4.96 0.77 -14.34
CA VAL A 108 -3.79 1.62 -14.64
C VAL A 108 -4.23 3.03 -15.08
N ALA A 109 -5.19 3.14 -16.01
CA ALA A 109 -5.71 4.42 -16.44
C ALA A 109 -6.34 5.19 -15.27
N GLY A 110 -7.02 4.48 -14.36
CA GLY A 110 -7.53 5.04 -13.11
C GLY A 110 -6.43 5.63 -12.24
N VAL A 111 -5.31 4.93 -12.05
CA VAL A 111 -4.16 5.39 -11.25
C VAL A 111 -3.49 6.60 -11.88
N VAL A 112 -3.29 6.60 -13.20
CA VAL A 112 -2.72 7.75 -13.92
C VAL A 112 -3.63 8.98 -13.76
N LEU A 113 -4.94 8.80 -13.93
CA LEU A 113 -5.90 9.89 -13.77
C LEU A 113 -5.93 10.39 -12.32
N ALA A 114 -5.86 9.49 -11.34
CA ALA A 114 -5.74 9.80 -9.92
C ALA A 114 -4.48 10.62 -9.62
N PHE A 115 -3.33 10.26 -10.20
CA PHE A 115 -2.09 11.02 -10.08
C PHE A 115 -2.26 12.43 -10.63
N VAL A 116 -2.72 12.56 -11.89
CA VAL A 116 -2.90 13.85 -12.55
C VAL A 116 -3.84 14.77 -11.77
N VAL A 117 -5.02 14.27 -11.38
CA VAL A 117 -6.00 15.10 -10.68
C VAL A 117 -5.51 15.52 -9.31
N SER A 118 -4.89 14.61 -8.55
CA SER A 118 -4.41 14.92 -7.20
C SER A 118 -3.16 15.79 -7.20
N ALA A 119 -2.25 15.62 -8.17
CA ALA A 119 -1.07 16.49 -8.36
C ALA A 119 -1.46 17.90 -8.83
N SER A 120 -2.51 18.04 -9.64
CA SER A 120 -3.06 19.35 -10.05
C SER A 120 -3.82 20.09 -8.94
N THR A 121 -4.09 19.41 -7.82
CA THR A 121 -4.90 19.94 -6.73
C THR A 121 -3.99 20.54 -5.66
N HIS A 122 -4.21 21.80 -5.30
CA HIS A 122 -3.53 22.38 -4.15
C HIS A 122 -4.10 21.77 -2.86
N TRP A 123 -3.43 20.74 -2.36
CA TRP A 123 -3.75 20.09 -1.10
C TRP A 123 -2.69 20.46 -0.06
N PRO A 124 -3.06 21.10 1.07
CA PRO A 124 -2.10 21.64 2.05
C PRO A 124 -1.29 20.57 2.80
N GLY A 125 -1.63 19.29 2.58
CA GLY A 125 -1.00 18.17 3.24
C GLY A 125 -1.51 17.92 4.65
N VAL A 126 -1.01 16.85 5.26
CA VAL A 126 -1.32 16.48 6.64
C VAL A 126 -0.03 16.41 7.45
N SER A 127 -0.07 16.90 8.68
CA SER A 127 1.05 16.75 9.60
C SER A 127 1.03 15.37 10.22
N CYS A 128 2.14 14.64 10.04
CA CYS A 128 2.38 13.36 10.68
C CYS A 128 3.10 13.56 12.01
N GLY A 129 2.64 12.83 13.04
CA GLY A 129 3.24 12.84 14.37
C GLY A 129 4.33 11.77 14.51
N ARG A 130 5.02 11.75 15.66
CA ARG A 130 6.09 10.78 15.96
C ARG A 130 5.60 9.33 15.88
N ALA A 131 4.39 9.03 16.35
CA ALA A 131 3.81 7.70 16.27
C ALA A 131 3.66 7.21 14.81
N THR A 132 3.18 8.06 13.90
CA THR A 132 3.07 7.73 12.47
C THR A 132 4.44 7.42 11.86
N ALA A 133 5.44 8.24 12.20
CA ALA A 133 6.82 8.02 11.74
C ALA A 133 7.41 6.73 12.31
N ALA A 134 7.19 6.45 13.60
CA ALA A 134 7.65 5.22 14.24
C ALA A 134 7.04 3.98 13.57
N VAL A 135 5.71 3.97 13.35
CA VAL A 135 5.05 2.86 12.63
C VAL A 135 5.63 2.72 11.22
N ALA A 136 5.78 3.80 10.46
CA ALA A 136 6.34 3.73 9.11
C ALA A 136 7.78 3.19 9.09
N VAL A 137 8.61 3.57 10.06
CA VAL A 137 9.98 3.04 10.21
C VAL A 137 9.95 1.56 10.58
N THR A 138 9.11 1.15 11.53
CA THR A 138 8.96 -0.27 11.91
C THR A 138 8.54 -1.11 10.71
N LEU A 139 7.53 -0.67 9.96
CA LEU A 139 7.08 -1.39 8.77
C LEU A 139 8.19 -1.43 7.71
N GLY A 140 8.91 -0.32 7.50
CA GLY A 140 10.06 -0.28 6.58
C GLY A 140 11.19 -1.24 6.95
N ILE A 141 11.47 -1.42 8.25
CA ILE A 141 12.46 -2.39 8.74
C ILE A 141 11.98 -3.83 8.48
N LEU A 142 10.71 -4.12 8.77
CA LEU A 142 10.13 -5.45 8.53
C LEU A 142 10.09 -5.78 7.04
N SER A 143 9.93 -4.78 6.18
CA SER A 143 9.90 -4.94 4.72
C SER A 143 11.28 -4.99 4.05
N LEU A 144 12.39 -4.95 4.80
CA LEU A 144 13.74 -4.99 4.21
C LEU A 144 13.97 -6.18 3.25
N PRO A 145 13.50 -7.43 3.54
CA PRO A 145 13.63 -8.55 2.60
C PRO A 145 12.96 -8.27 1.27
N TRP A 146 11.73 -7.77 1.29
CA TRP A 146 10.95 -7.45 0.10
C TRP A 146 11.52 -6.26 -0.66
N ILE A 147 12.04 -5.24 0.04
CA ILE A 147 12.73 -4.11 -0.61
C ILE A 147 13.96 -4.61 -1.38
N ALA A 148 14.72 -5.54 -0.79
CA ALA A 148 15.85 -6.17 -1.49
C ALA A 148 15.37 -6.99 -2.69
N ALA A 149 14.31 -7.79 -2.53
CA ALA A 149 13.73 -8.60 -3.60
C ALA A 149 13.24 -7.75 -4.78
N TYR A 150 12.56 -6.63 -4.51
CA TYR A 150 12.15 -5.64 -5.51
C TYR A 150 13.34 -5.06 -6.27
N ALA A 151 14.49 -4.90 -5.61
CA ALA A 151 15.72 -4.44 -6.23
C ALA A 151 16.53 -5.57 -6.91
N GLY A 152 16.04 -6.81 -6.89
CA GLY A 152 16.69 -7.97 -7.50
C GLY A 152 17.82 -8.57 -6.66
N PHE A 153 17.82 -8.33 -5.35
CA PHE A 153 18.84 -8.82 -4.42
C PHE A 153 18.23 -9.62 -3.27
N SER A 154 19.02 -10.52 -2.68
CA SER A 154 18.66 -11.21 -1.45
C SER A 154 19.56 -10.75 -0.31
N LEU A 155 18.98 -10.49 0.87
CA LEU A 155 19.74 -10.11 2.07
C LEU A 155 20.55 -11.29 2.65
N PRO A 156 21.62 -11.05 3.42
CA PRO A 156 22.35 -12.13 4.09
C PRO A 156 21.51 -12.85 5.17
N GLY A 157 21.63 -14.19 5.23
CA GLY A 157 20.74 -15.11 5.94
C GLY A 157 20.89 -15.22 7.46
N ARG A 158 21.08 -14.10 8.18
CA ARG A 158 21.15 -14.13 9.67
C ARG A 158 19.87 -13.62 10.33
N LEU A 159 19.39 -12.44 9.91
CA LEU A 159 18.18 -11.83 10.46
C LEU A 159 16.94 -12.22 9.64
N PHE A 160 17.08 -12.20 8.32
CA PHE A 160 16.03 -12.52 7.37
C PHE A 160 16.41 -13.76 6.56
N LEU A 161 15.47 -14.68 6.42
CA LEU A 161 15.60 -15.81 5.51
C LEU A 161 15.25 -15.30 4.12
N THR A 162 16.23 -15.21 3.23
CA THR A 162 15.98 -14.80 1.84
C THR A 162 16.47 -15.87 0.87
N LYS A 163 17.75 -16.28 0.98
CA LYS A 163 18.39 -17.27 0.11
C LYS A 163 18.16 -18.72 0.52
N GLN A 164 17.56 -18.97 1.68
CA GLN A 164 17.35 -20.33 2.17
C GLN A 164 16.36 -21.03 1.23
N LEU A 165 16.73 -22.18 0.70
CA LEU A 165 15.88 -22.95 -0.19
C LEU A 165 14.87 -23.76 0.64
N VAL A 166 13.60 -23.66 0.30
CA VAL A 166 12.49 -24.35 0.97
C VAL A 166 11.51 -24.93 -0.02
N ALA A 167 10.82 -25.99 0.40
CA ALA A 167 9.68 -26.51 -0.33
C ALA A 167 8.48 -25.62 -0.02
N GLU A 168 7.94 -24.97 -1.06
CA GLU A 168 6.77 -24.12 -0.95
C GLU A 168 5.56 -24.83 -1.58
N ALA A 169 4.39 -24.72 -0.95
CA ALA A 169 3.19 -25.37 -1.43
C ALA A 169 2.75 -24.75 -2.77
N GLY A 170 2.66 -25.57 -3.82
CA GLY A 170 2.28 -25.13 -5.16
C GLY A 170 3.47 -24.81 -6.07
N GLU A 171 4.70 -24.79 -5.55
CA GLU A 171 5.91 -24.54 -6.35
C GLU A 171 6.67 -25.85 -6.64
N PRO A 172 7.17 -26.06 -7.87
CA PRO A 172 7.96 -27.25 -8.19
C PRO A 172 9.38 -27.13 -7.61
N GLY A 173 9.71 -28.02 -6.69
CA GLY A 173 11.07 -28.15 -6.14
C GLY A 173 11.34 -27.24 -4.95
N LEU A 174 12.59 -26.79 -4.82
CA LEU A 174 13.00 -25.87 -3.75
C LEU A 174 13.18 -24.47 -4.29
N VAL A 175 12.49 -23.50 -3.68
CA VAL A 175 12.54 -22.08 -4.03
C VAL A 175 13.18 -21.27 -2.90
N PRO A 176 13.77 -20.11 -3.18
CA PRO A 176 14.23 -19.20 -2.14
C PRO A 176 13.07 -18.79 -1.21
N ALA A 177 13.34 -18.76 0.10
CA ALA A 177 12.44 -18.33 1.16
C ALA A 177 11.76 -16.98 0.90
N VAL A 178 12.47 -16.09 0.19
CA VAL A 178 11.93 -14.84 -0.37
C VAL A 178 12.36 -14.84 -1.83
N HIS A 179 11.41 -15.07 -2.73
CA HIS A 179 11.69 -15.02 -4.16
C HIS A 179 12.07 -13.59 -4.60
N LEU A 180 12.68 -13.43 -5.77
CA LEU A 180 12.98 -12.08 -6.28
C LEU A 180 11.72 -11.46 -6.90
N GLY A 181 11.68 -10.13 -6.94
CA GLY A 181 10.59 -9.38 -7.57
C GLY A 181 9.56 -8.82 -6.59
N ASP A 182 8.31 -8.68 -7.09
CA ASP A 182 7.20 -8.08 -6.36
C ASP A 182 6.68 -9.03 -5.27
N HIS A 183 6.38 -8.45 -4.11
CA HIS A 183 5.93 -9.09 -2.88
C HIS A 183 4.77 -8.31 -2.30
N HIS A 184 3.70 -9.02 -1.95
CA HIS A 184 2.51 -8.40 -1.44
C HIS A 184 2.71 -7.80 -0.03
N GLY A 185 3.71 -8.27 0.73
CA GLY A 185 4.08 -7.71 2.02
C GLY A 185 4.59 -6.27 1.94
N LEU A 186 5.44 -5.95 0.96
CA LEU A 186 5.92 -4.56 0.79
C LEU A 186 4.80 -3.65 0.32
N SER A 187 4.02 -4.09 -0.67
CA SER A 187 2.92 -3.30 -1.20
C SER A 187 1.83 -3.05 -0.14
N SER A 188 1.60 -4.02 0.74
CA SER A 188 0.73 -3.89 1.92
C SER A 188 1.30 -2.95 2.99
N ALA A 189 2.61 -2.98 3.24
CA ALA A 189 3.27 -2.02 4.12
C ALA A 189 3.13 -0.58 3.59
N LEU A 190 3.31 -0.37 2.29
CA LEU A 190 3.14 0.92 1.63
C LEU A 190 1.69 1.42 1.71
N LEU A 191 0.72 0.52 1.58
CA LEU A 191 -0.69 0.81 1.77
C LEU A 191 -0.98 1.30 3.20
N VAL A 192 -0.48 0.58 4.21
CA VAL A 192 -0.61 0.98 5.62
C VAL A 192 0.03 2.35 5.85
N VAL A 193 1.28 2.54 5.41
CA VAL A 193 2.01 3.82 5.54
C VAL A 193 1.24 4.96 4.87
N THR A 194 0.70 4.73 3.68
CA THR A 194 -0.14 5.70 2.95
C THR A 194 -1.35 6.09 3.79
N VAL A 195 -2.08 5.11 4.31
CA VAL A 195 -3.29 5.33 5.11
C VAL A 195 -2.99 6.06 6.41
N ILE A 196 -1.98 5.64 7.19
CA ILE A 196 -1.67 6.28 8.48
C ILE A 196 -1.17 7.71 8.29
N ALA A 197 -0.50 8.00 7.18
CA ALA A 197 -0.05 9.36 6.83
C ALA A 197 -1.23 10.30 6.54
N VAL A 198 -2.30 9.78 5.95
CA VAL A 198 -3.50 10.56 5.61
C VAL A 198 -4.67 10.32 6.57
N TRP A 199 -4.49 9.56 7.65
CA TRP A 199 -5.55 9.14 8.57
C TRP A 199 -6.39 10.29 9.13
N ARG A 200 -5.77 11.47 9.27
CA ARG A 200 -6.42 12.69 9.78
C ARG A 200 -7.06 13.56 8.69
N ALA A 201 -6.79 13.31 7.41
CA ALA A 201 -7.28 14.12 6.28
C ALA A 201 -8.81 14.28 6.27
N PRO A 202 -9.63 13.23 6.49
CA PRO A 202 -11.09 13.36 6.45
C PRO A 202 -11.67 14.35 7.47
N ARG A 203 -10.91 14.77 8.49
CA ARG A 203 -11.39 15.78 9.46
C ARG A 203 -11.57 17.17 8.86
N GLY A 204 -10.75 17.52 7.87
CA GLY A 204 -10.87 18.79 7.15
C GLY A 204 -12.01 18.80 6.14
N MET A 205 -12.69 17.67 5.94
CA MET A 205 -13.78 17.54 4.99
C MET A 205 -15.15 17.78 5.66
N PRO A 206 -16.15 18.32 4.93
CA PRO A 206 -17.52 18.41 5.39
C PRO A 206 -18.07 17.06 5.87
N ARG A 207 -19.00 17.08 6.83
CA ARG A 207 -19.65 15.87 7.38
C ARG A 207 -20.67 15.28 6.40
N THR A 208 -20.19 14.67 5.33
CA THR A 208 -21.00 14.05 4.26
C THR A 208 -20.91 12.53 4.27
N SER A 209 -21.77 11.86 3.50
CA SER A 209 -21.66 10.42 3.22
C SER A 209 -20.31 10.07 2.60
N ALA A 210 -19.81 10.89 1.67
CA ALA A 210 -18.49 10.71 1.04
C ALA A 210 -17.35 10.69 2.07
N ARG A 211 -17.39 11.58 3.08
CA ARG A 211 -16.42 11.56 4.18
C ARG A 211 -16.49 10.25 4.96
N ARG A 212 -17.69 9.76 5.29
CA ARG A 212 -17.86 8.49 6.03
C ARG A 212 -17.38 7.29 5.21
N ALA A 213 -17.69 7.27 3.91
CA ALA A 213 -17.24 6.24 2.99
C ALA A 213 -15.70 6.21 2.91
N LEU A 214 -15.06 7.38 2.76
CA LEU A 214 -13.60 7.49 2.79
C LEU A 214 -13.01 7.01 4.12
N GLN A 215 -13.62 7.37 5.25
CA GLN A 215 -13.17 6.89 6.56
C GLN A 215 -13.27 5.37 6.70
N GLY A 216 -14.34 4.77 6.16
CA GLY A 216 -14.53 3.31 6.10
C GLY A 216 -13.49 2.66 5.20
N TYR A 217 -13.28 3.22 4.02
CA TYR A 217 -12.29 2.75 3.05
C TYR A 217 -10.86 2.78 3.63
N LEU A 218 -10.45 3.89 4.25
CA LEU A 218 -9.15 3.97 4.91
C LEU A 218 -9.02 2.95 6.05
N ALA A 219 -10.09 2.73 6.83
CA ALA A 219 -10.09 1.74 7.90
C ALA A 219 -9.96 0.30 7.36
N LEU A 220 -10.62 0.01 6.23
CA LEU A 220 -10.47 -1.26 5.53
C LEU A 220 -9.04 -1.44 5.01
N LEU A 221 -8.47 -0.44 4.32
CA LEU A 221 -7.13 -0.54 3.76
C LEU A 221 -6.03 -0.74 4.81
N VAL A 222 -6.12 -0.09 5.98
CA VAL A 222 -5.13 -0.32 7.04
C VAL A 222 -5.24 -1.74 7.61
N SER A 223 -6.45 -2.24 7.81
CA SER A 223 -6.67 -3.60 8.30
C SER A 223 -6.19 -4.64 7.27
N TYR A 224 -6.63 -4.48 6.02
CA TYR A 224 -6.23 -5.31 4.88
C TYR A 224 -4.71 -5.36 4.70
N GLY A 225 -4.04 -4.20 4.69
CA GLY A 225 -2.59 -4.13 4.54
C GLY A 225 -1.83 -4.71 5.74
N LEU A 226 -2.33 -4.55 6.96
CA LEU A 226 -1.68 -5.17 8.12
C LEU A 226 -1.78 -6.71 8.08
N VAL A 227 -2.94 -7.25 7.72
CA VAL A 227 -3.14 -8.71 7.64
C VAL A 227 -2.33 -9.32 6.50
N ASN A 228 -2.34 -8.72 5.31
CA ASN A 228 -1.54 -9.21 4.17
C ASN A 228 -0.04 -9.13 4.44
N MET A 229 0.43 -8.04 5.04
CA MET A 229 1.85 -7.95 5.44
C MET A 229 2.22 -9.00 6.49
N ALA A 230 1.32 -9.27 7.44
CA ALA A 230 1.53 -10.31 8.44
C ALA A 230 1.53 -11.70 7.81
N GLN A 231 0.64 -11.99 6.85
CA GLN A 231 0.59 -13.25 6.10
C GLN A 231 1.92 -13.50 5.40
N ASP A 232 2.40 -12.55 4.60
CA ASP A 232 3.64 -12.69 3.82
C ASP A 232 4.84 -12.90 4.73
N PHE A 233 4.97 -12.04 5.76
CA PHE A 233 6.06 -12.16 6.73
C PHE A 233 6.02 -13.49 7.50
N TRP A 234 4.81 -13.94 7.86
CA TRP A 234 4.63 -15.20 8.56
C TRP A 234 5.06 -16.38 7.70
N GLY A 235 4.65 -16.41 6.43
CA GLY A 235 5.05 -17.46 5.49
C GLY A 235 6.57 -17.51 5.33
N GLU A 236 7.15 -16.39 4.92
CA GLU A 236 8.55 -16.35 4.49
C GLU A 236 9.58 -16.34 5.64
N GLN A 237 9.23 -15.76 6.79
CA GLN A 237 10.19 -15.55 7.89
C GLN A 237 9.93 -16.44 9.11
N VAL A 238 8.69 -16.90 9.32
CA VAL A 238 8.31 -17.69 10.51
C VAL A 238 8.11 -19.16 10.14
N ALA A 239 7.20 -19.46 9.22
CA ALA A 239 6.88 -20.83 8.81
C ALA A 239 8.06 -21.48 8.07
N THR A 240 8.63 -20.78 7.09
CA THR A 240 9.84 -21.20 6.35
C THR A 240 11.06 -21.44 7.24
N ARG A 241 11.12 -20.82 8.42
CA ARG A 241 12.17 -21.06 9.41
C ARG A 241 11.97 -22.37 10.21
N GLY A 242 10.83 -23.03 10.03
CA GLY A 242 10.45 -24.23 10.78
C GLY A 242 9.97 -23.93 12.20
N TRP A 243 9.64 -22.67 12.53
CA TRP A 243 9.09 -22.34 13.84
C TRP A 243 7.65 -22.82 14.02
N THR A 244 6.96 -23.03 12.91
CA THR A 244 5.59 -23.54 12.85
C THR A 244 5.32 -24.15 11.48
N ASN A 245 4.38 -25.09 11.42
CA ASN A 245 3.84 -25.63 10.17
C ASN A 245 2.51 -24.96 9.77
N TRP A 246 2.00 -24.05 10.59
CA TRP A 246 0.75 -23.36 10.34
C TRP A 246 0.98 -22.11 9.49
N MET A 247 0.22 -21.98 8.40
CA MET A 247 0.22 -20.82 7.51
C MET A 247 -1.01 -19.95 7.76
N ILE A 248 -0.85 -18.64 7.68
CA ILE A 248 -1.99 -17.72 7.59
C ILE A 248 -2.63 -17.96 6.21
N PRO A 249 -3.94 -18.29 6.13
CA PRO A 249 -4.62 -18.47 4.85
C PRO A 249 -4.60 -17.20 4.01
N ASP A 250 -4.92 -17.33 2.72
CA ASP A 250 -4.90 -16.20 1.80
C ASP A 250 -5.73 -15.01 2.30
N ALA A 251 -5.08 -13.83 2.29
CA ALA A 251 -5.66 -12.55 2.66
C ALA A 251 -5.78 -11.59 1.47
N LEU A 252 -5.26 -11.97 0.29
CA LEU A 252 -5.23 -11.12 -0.90
C LEU A 252 -6.61 -11.01 -1.54
N GLU A 253 -7.25 -12.15 -1.78
CA GLU A 253 -8.51 -12.18 -2.52
C GLU A 253 -9.73 -12.07 -1.59
N PRO A 254 -10.64 -11.10 -1.81
CA PRO A 254 -11.90 -11.01 -1.09
C PRO A 254 -12.70 -12.31 -1.13
N GLY A 255 -12.98 -12.88 0.04
CA GLY A 255 -13.72 -14.14 0.16
C GLY A 255 -14.44 -14.31 1.48
N VAL A 256 -15.35 -15.29 1.53
CA VAL A 256 -16.01 -15.72 2.78
C VAL A 256 -15.03 -16.62 3.54
N SER A 257 -14.12 -16.00 4.30
CA SER A 257 -13.09 -16.71 5.07
C SER A 257 -12.90 -16.10 6.46
N VAL A 258 -12.28 -16.86 7.37
CA VAL A 258 -11.92 -16.39 8.71
C VAL A 258 -10.96 -15.19 8.62
N VAL A 259 -10.01 -15.23 7.68
CA VAL A 259 -9.04 -14.14 7.46
C VAL A 259 -9.75 -12.84 7.07
N TRP A 260 -10.74 -12.91 6.16
CA TRP A 260 -11.53 -11.74 5.81
C TRP A 260 -12.45 -11.27 6.93
N ALA A 261 -12.99 -12.17 7.75
CA ALA A 261 -13.71 -11.78 8.96
C ALA A 261 -12.80 -10.98 9.92
N VAL A 262 -11.52 -11.38 10.07
CA VAL A 262 -10.52 -10.63 10.84
C VAL A 262 -10.22 -9.27 10.20
N ILE A 263 -10.04 -9.19 8.89
CA ILE A 263 -9.83 -7.93 8.16
C ILE A 263 -11.00 -6.97 8.39
N VAL A 264 -12.24 -7.45 8.24
CA VAL A 264 -13.45 -6.64 8.46
C VAL A 264 -13.59 -6.21 9.92
N ALA A 265 -13.36 -7.11 10.87
CA ALA A 265 -13.40 -6.77 12.30
C ALA A 265 -12.35 -5.71 12.65
N GLY A 266 -11.11 -5.85 12.16
CA GLY A 266 -10.05 -4.85 12.32
C GLY A 266 -10.41 -3.51 11.69
N ALA A 267 -11.08 -3.52 10.53
CA ALA A 267 -11.56 -2.32 9.87
C ALA A 267 -12.66 -1.62 10.68
N ILE A 268 -13.58 -2.37 11.29
CA ILE A 268 -14.61 -1.81 12.20
C ILE A 268 -13.94 -1.16 13.40
N VAL A 269 -12.99 -1.84 14.06
CA VAL A 269 -12.23 -1.27 15.18
C VAL A 269 -11.52 0.01 14.74
N ALA A 270 -10.78 -0.03 13.63
CA ALA A 270 -10.07 1.13 13.10
C ALA A 270 -11.00 2.29 12.74
N TYR A 271 -12.19 2.01 12.20
CA TYR A 271 -13.20 3.02 11.87
C TYR A 271 -13.70 3.75 13.12
N LEU A 272 -13.94 3.00 14.20
CA LEU A 272 -14.44 3.48 15.48
C LEU A 272 -13.37 4.20 16.31
N LEU A 273 -12.08 3.94 16.06
CA LEU A 273 -11.00 4.59 16.79
C LEU A 273 -11.11 6.13 16.72
N PRO A 274 -11.03 6.81 17.88
CA PRO A 274 -11.01 8.26 17.92
C PRO A 274 -9.86 8.77 17.08
N ARG A 275 -10.14 9.77 16.25
CA ARG A 275 -9.09 10.49 15.56
C ARG A 275 -8.73 11.66 16.50
N PRO A 276 -7.60 11.60 17.27
CA PRO A 276 -7.27 12.58 18.32
C PRO A 276 -7.14 14.00 17.77
N ALA A 277 -7.79 14.98 18.39
CA ALA A 277 -7.86 16.37 17.94
C ALA A 277 -6.49 16.98 17.63
N ARG A 278 -6.45 18.01 16.78
CA ARG A 278 -5.24 18.84 16.64
C ARG A 278 -5.02 19.46 18.01
N ILE A 279 -3.95 19.08 18.72
CA ILE A 279 -3.48 19.88 19.84
C ILE A 279 -3.00 21.17 19.20
N SER A 280 -3.83 22.21 19.25
CA SER A 280 -3.41 23.55 18.88
C SER A 280 -2.37 23.93 19.92
N SER A 281 -1.12 24.12 19.50
CA SER A 281 -0.04 24.57 20.36
C SER A 281 -0.18 26.06 20.74
N THR A 282 -1.41 26.54 20.94
CA THR A 282 -1.75 27.92 21.33
C THR A 282 -2.18 28.02 22.79
N VAL A 283 -1.67 27.16 23.67
CA VAL A 283 -1.94 27.24 25.13
C VAL A 283 -0.65 27.06 25.95
N LEU A 284 0.46 27.64 25.48
CA LEU A 284 1.69 27.82 26.29
C LEU A 284 2.38 29.14 25.92
N ALA A 285 1.66 30.25 26.08
CA ALA A 285 2.12 31.65 26.24
C ALA A 285 0.81 32.47 26.16
N GLU A 286 0.25 33.08 27.19
CA GLU A 286 0.79 33.67 28.42
C GLU A 286 -0.21 33.46 29.58
N PRO A 287 0.24 33.62 30.83
CA PRO A 287 -0.30 34.75 31.59
C PRO A 287 0.73 35.47 32.49
N GLY A 288 0.68 36.81 32.47
CA GLY A 288 1.22 37.72 33.49
C GLY A 288 2.37 38.60 32.95
N LEU A 289 2.26 39.90 32.73
CA LEU A 289 1.48 40.95 33.44
C LEU A 289 1.57 40.82 34.97
N VAL A 290 2.80 41.01 35.46
CA VAL A 290 3.21 41.44 36.81
C VAL A 290 4.46 42.29 36.53
N ASP A 291 4.64 43.55 36.91
CA ASP A 291 4.06 44.37 37.97
C ASP A 291 4.14 45.86 37.59
N ARG A 292 3.30 46.68 38.21
CA ARG A 292 3.45 48.14 38.26
C ARG A 292 4.45 48.49 39.36
N SER A 293 5.52 49.20 39.01
CA SER A 293 6.18 50.18 39.88
C SER A 293 6.99 51.15 39.03
#